data_AF-A0A644U4R3-F1
#
_entry.id   AF-A0A644U4R3-F1
#
_cell.length_a   1.000
_cell.length_b   1.000
_cell.length_c   1.000
_cell.angle_alpha   90.00
_cell.angle_beta   90.00
_cell.angle_gamma   90.00
#
_symmetry.space_group_name_H-M   'P 1'
#
loop_
_entity.id
_entity.type
_entity.pdbx_description
1 polymer ?
#
loop_
_entity_poly.entity_id
_entity_poly.type
_entity_poly.pdbx_seq_one_letter_code
_entity_poly.pdbx_strand_id
1 'polypeptide(L)'
;MLEVKKSDNMTIYKQHRKSQLLLRLARHLVLNSSFTNNLGLYHGKMGIVLFFFHYSRYTGENLYEEFAGEMLDEVFDQVHLDMPTSFESGLCGIGWGVEYLLLHGFVKGNSDDILSEIDNKIMEEKNLLRTTDWSVRTGMEGISYYINIRLNSSSRNRNTLPFDEKYLHEWKLVNKNIIIPNENQILLSVIGTLPQGVNITSWKLGLENGCAGYAIKWMLGT
;
A
#
# COMPACT_ATOMS: atom_id res chain seq x y z
N MET A 1 13.51 18.05 39.63
CA MET A 1 12.66 16.87 39.98
C MET A 1 11.18 17.07 39.66
N LEU A 2 10.61 18.28 39.80
CA LEU A 2 9.20 18.58 39.46
C LEU A 2 8.94 18.75 37.95
N GLU A 3 9.90 19.25 37.16
CA GLU A 3 9.74 19.41 35.71
C GLU A 3 9.80 18.07 34.94
N VAL A 4 10.65 17.14 35.38
CA VAL A 4 10.77 15.79 34.81
C VAL A 4 9.47 14.99 34.98
N LYS A 5 8.80 15.08 36.15
CA LYS A 5 7.50 14.43 36.37
C LYS A 5 6.35 15.03 35.52
N LYS A 6 6.45 16.30 35.09
CA LYS A 6 5.47 16.93 34.19
C LYS A 6 5.65 16.49 32.73
N SER A 7 6.89 16.36 32.26
CA SER A 7 7.19 15.87 30.91
C SER A 7 6.77 14.41 30.71
N ASP A 8 6.98 13.57 31.72
CA ASP A 8 6.64 12.14 31.65
C ASP A 8 5.12 11.94 31.63
N ASN A 9 4.38 12.66 32.47
CA ASN A 9 2.92 12.64 32.45
C ASN A 9 2.35 13.12 31.11
N MET A 10 2.86 14.22 30.55
CA MET A 10 2.41 14.74 29.25
C MET A 10 2.63 13.73 28.11
N THR A 11 3.74 12.98 28.15
CA THR A 11 4.05 11.92 27.19
C THR A 11 3.06 10.76 27.30
N ILE A 12 2.75 10.32 28.52
CA ILE A 12 1.77 9.25 28.78
C ILE A 12 0.37 9.65 28.28
N TYR A 13 -0.07 10.89 28.55
CA TYR A 13 -1.38 11.38 28.07
C TYR A 13 -1.46 11.44 26.54
N LYS A 14 -0.39 11.89 25.87
CA LYS A 14 -0.32 11.90 24.41
C LYS A 14 -0.38 10.49 23.83
N GLN A 15 0.35 9.55 24.41
CA GLN A 15 0.34 8.16 23.98
C GLN A 15 -1.04 7.52 24.17
N HIS A 16 -1.67 7.74 25.32
CA HIS A 16 -3.01 7.21 25.58
C HIS A 16 -4.06 7.76 24.60
N ARG A 17 -4.03 9.07 24.33
CA ARG A 17 -4.92 9.70 23.34
C ARG A 17 -4.68 9.16 21.93
N LYS A 18 -3.42 8.90 21.56
CA LYS A 18 -3.04 8.28 20.28
C LYS A 18 -3.63 6.88 20.14
N SER A 19 -3.46 6.02 21.15
CA SER A 19 -4.02 4.67 21.14
C SER A 19 -5.55 4.67 21.00
N GLN A 20 -6.23 5.58 21.70
CA GLN A 20 -7.70 5.74 21.58
C GLN A 20 -8.14 6.17 20.18
N LEU A 21 -7.40 7.09 19.54
CA LEU A 21 -7.69 7.52 18.18
C LEU A 21 -7.51 6.39 17.16
N LEU A 22 -6.39 5.66 17.24
CA LEU A 22 -6.12 4.52 16.36
C LEU A 22 -7.18 3.41 16.52
N LEU A 23 -7.60 3.12 17.75
CA LEU A 23 -8.68 2.16 18.00
C LEU A 23 -10.02 2.60 17.37
N ARG A 24 -10.34 3.90 17.43
CA ARG A 24 -11.54 4.44 16.78
C ARG A 24 -11.47 4.33 15.26
N LEU A 25 -10.31 4.62 14.67
CA LEU A 25 -10.08 4.48 13.22
C LEU A 25 -10.18 3.02 12.79
N ALA A 26 -9.55 2.10 13.53
CA ALA A 26 -9.64 0.66 13.27
C ALA A 26 -11.08 0.17 13.29
N ARG A 27 -11.85 0.51 14.34
CA ARG A 27 -13.27 0.14 14.44
C ARG A 27 -14.11 0.71 13.31
N HIS A 28 -13.86 1.97 12.94
CA HIS A 28 -14.55 2.59 11.81
C HIS A 28 -14.24 1.85 10.50
N LEU A 29 -12.98 1.47 10.28
CA LEU A 29 -12.57 0.71 9.10
C LEU A 29 -13.16 -0.70 9.07
N VAL A 30 -13.15 -1.45 10.20
CA VAL A 30 -13.79 -2.78 10.29
C VAL A 30 -15.27 -2.72 9.91
N LEU A 31 -15.98 -1.70 10.38
CA LEU A 31 -17.42 -1.55 10.12
C LEU A 31 -17.75 -1.14 8.68
N ASN A 32 -16.79 -0.53 7.94
CA ASN A 32 -17.08 0.12 6.66
C ASN A 32 -16.28 -0.45 5.47
N SER A 33 -15.25 -1.26 5.71
CA SER A 33 -14.36 -1.75 4.64
C SER A 33 -15.09 -2.67 3.66
N SER A 34 -16.02 -3.50 4.12
CA SER A 34 -16.81 -4.41 3.29
C SER A 34 -17.70 -3.68 2.27
N PHE A 35 -18.04 -2.41 2.50
CA PHE A 35 -18.81 -1.59 1.54
C PHE A 35 -17.94 -0.93 0.46
N THR A 36 -16.62 -1.13 0.50
CA THR A 36 -15.70 -0.55 -0.49
C THR A 36 -15.55 -1.47 -1.69
N ASN A 37 -16.14 -1.10 -2.82
CA ASN A 37 -16.02 -1.86 -4.08
C ASN A 37 -14.69 -1.60 -4.82
N ASN A 38 -13.96 -0.54 -4.46
CA ASN A 38 -12.65 -0.25 -5.06
C ASN A 38 -11.61 -1.19 -4.45
N LEU A 39 -10.89 -1.95 -5.27
CA LEU A 39 -9.84 -2.87 -4.79
C LEU A 39 -8.46 -2.19 -4.65
N GLY A 40 -8.25 -1.06 -5.34
CA GLY A 40 -6.93 -0.47 -5.53
C GLY A 40 -6.30 0.16 -4.28
N LEU A 41 -5.09 0.68 -4.49
CA LEU A 41 -4.19 1.08 -3.41
C LEU A 41 -4.62 2.37 -2.69
N TYR A 42 -4.99 3.43 -3.43
CA TYR A 42 -5.16 4.76 -2.84
C TYR A 42 -6.46 4.89 -2.05
N HIS A 43 -7.54 4.37 -2.61
CA HIS A 43 -8.90 4.57 -2.12
C HIS A 43 -9.65 3.27 -1.87
N GLY A 44 -9.01 2.13 -2.14
CA GLY A 44 -9.64 0.82 -2.13
C GLY A 44 -9.19 -0.08 -0.98
N LYS A 45 -9.66 -1.33 -1.06
CA LYS A 45 -9.42 -2.38 -0.06
C LYS A 45 -7.94 -2.64 0.17
N MET A 46 -7.09 -2.64 -0.87
CA MET A 46 -5.65 -2.87 -0.70
C MET A 46 -5.03 -1.86 0.26
N GLY A 47 -5.42 -0.59 0.17
CA GLY A 47 -4.95 0.44 1.11
C GLY A 47 -5.37 0.19 2.56
N ILE A 48 -6.57 -0.35 2.75
CA ILE A 48 -7.11 -0.72 4.07
C ILE A 48 -6.39 -1.96 4.62
N VAL A 49 -6.10 -2.94 3.77
CA VAL A 49 -5.31 -4.14 4.11
C VAL A 49 -3.93 -3.73 4.63
N LEU A 50 -3.22 -2.83 3.94
CA LEU A 50 -1.93 -2.33 4.43
C LEU A 50 -2.05 -1.74 5.84
N PHE A 51 -3.13 -1.01 6.11
CA PHE A 51 -3.38 -0.45 7.44
C PHE A 51 -3.55 -1.55 8.50
N PHE A 52 -4.37 -2.58 8.26
CA PHE A 52 -4.65 -3.59 9.29
C PHE A 52 -3.42 -4.46 9.60
N PHE A 53 -2.57 -4.76 8.62
CA PHE A 53 -1.28 -5.40 8.88
C PHE A 53 -0.36 -4.54 9.76
N HIS A 54 -0.24 -3.23 9.46
CA HIS A 54 0.48 -2.30 10.33
C HIS A 54 -0.14 -2.21 11.72
N TYR A 55 -1.47 -2.21 11.81
CA TYR A 55 -2.20 -2.05 13.07
C TYR A 55 -2.08 -3.29 13.96
N SER A 56 -2.16 -4.50 13.39
CA SER A 56 -1.86 -5.75 14.09
C SER A 56 -0.46 -5.68 14.69
N ARG A 57 0.56 -5.37 13.89
CA ARG A 57 1.94 -5.28 14.37
C ARG A 57 2.14 -4.20 15.44
N TYR A 58 1.45 -3.06 15.30
CA TYR A 58 1.53 -1.97 16.28
C TYR A 58 0.88 -2.34 17.63
N THR A 59 -0.21 -3.10 17.62
CA THR A 59 -0.96 -3.46 18.82
C THR A 59 -0.52 -4.78 19.44
N GLY A 60 0.05 -5.69 18.64
CA GLY A 60 0.31 -7.09 19.00
C GLY A 60 -0.93 -7.99 18.96
N GLU A 61 -2.06 -7.50 18.45
CA GLU A 61 -3.34 -8.22 18.45
C GLU A 61 -3.57 -8.97 17.13
N ASN A 62 -3.44 -10.30 17.16
CA ASN A 62 -3.54 -11.17 15.98
C ASN A 62 -4.87 -11.07 15.23
N LEU A 63 -5.95 -10.70 15.93
CA LEU A 63 -7.28 -10.50 15.32
C LEU A 63 -7.24 -9.57 14.11
N TYR A 64 -6.42 -8.52 14.15
CA TYR A 64 -6.33 -7.58 13.02
C TYR A 64 -5.50 -8.13 11.86
N GLU A 65 -4.59 -9.07 12.12
CA GLU A 65 -3.86 -9.79 11.06
C GLU A 65 -4.78 -10.79 10.37
N GLU A 66 -5.58 -11.56 11.13
CA GLU A 66 -6.60 -12.46 10.58
C GLU A 66 -7.58 -11.69 9.70
N PHE A 67 -8.10 -10.55 10.19
CA PHE A 67 -8.98 -9.68 9.42
C PHE A 67 -8.31 -9.10 8.16
N ALA A 68 -7.04 -8.70 8.25
CA ALA A 68 -6.29 -8.22 7.09
C ALA A 68 -6.08 -9.33 6.04
N GLY A 69 -5.87 -10.57 6.49
CA GLY A 69 -5.77 -11.75 5.64
C GLY A 69 -7.06 -12.02 4.88
N GLU A 70 -8.20 -12.08 5.56
CA GLU A 70 -9.51 -12.25 4.91
C GLU A 70 -9.79 -11.14 3.89
N MET A 71 -9.48 -9.88 4.22
CA MET A 71 -9.63 -8.77 3.29
C MET A 71 -8.67 -8.86 2.09
N LEU A 72 -7.46 -9.40 2.27
CA LEU A 72 -6.51 -9.61 1.19
C LEU A 72 -6.99 -10.73 0.25
N ASP A 73 -7.53 -11.81 0.80
CA ASP A 73 -8.15 -12.89 0.04
C ASP A 73 -9.33 -12.35 -0.78
N GLU A 74 -10.19 -11.52 -0.18
CA GLU A 74 -11.27 -10.84 -0.91
C GLU A 74 -10.77 -9.95 -2.06
N VAL A 75 -9.61 -9.31 -1.90
CA VAL A 75 -8.99 -8.54 -3.00
C VAL A 75 -8.61 -9.48 -4.13
N PHE A 76 -7.92 -10.59 -3.84
CA PHE A 76 -7.52 -11.56 -4.86
C PHE A 76 -8.72 -12.23 -5.55
N ASP A 77 -9.77 -12.56 -4.81
CA ASP A 77 -11.00 -13.16 -5.36
C ASP A 77 -11.73 -12.22 -6.34
N GLN A 78 -11.54 -10.91 -6.18
CA GLN A 78 -12.20 -9.88 -7.01
C GLN A 78 -11.28 -9.28 -8.07
N VAL A 79 -9.96 -9.52 -7.99
CA VAL A 79 -9.03 -9.11 -9.05
C VAL A 79 -9.38 -9.84 -10.32
N HIS A 80 -9.52 -9.07 -11.40
CA HIS A 80 -9.74 -9.61 -12.73
C HIS A 80 -8.85 -8.90 -13.73
N LEU A 81 -8.52 -9.60 -14.82
CA LEU A 81 -7.57 -9.11 -15.82
C LEU A 81 -8.08 -7.91 -16.63
N ASP A 82 -9.36 -7.52 -16.53
CA ASP A 82 -9.88 -6.29 -17.16
C ASP A 82 -9.70 -5.02 -16.31
N MET A 83 -9.11 -5.15 -15.12
CA MET A 83 -8.79 -4.00 -14.27
C MET A 83 -7.73 -3.11 -14.93
N PRO A 84 -7.78 -1.78 -14.70
CA PRO A 84 -6.74 -0.90 -15.20
C PRO A 84 -5.37 -1.30 -14.63
N THR A 85 -4.29 -1.10 -15.37
CA THR A 85 -2.93 -1.30 -14.84
C THR A 85 -2.41 -0.09 -14.04
N SER A 86 -3.29 0.81 -13.60
CA SER A 86 -2.90 2.03 -12.88
C SER A 86 -2.32 1.70 -11.50
N PHE A 87 -1.53 2.61 -10.95
CA PHE A 87 -1.00 2.48 -9.59
C PHE A 87 -2.05 2.86 -8.54
N GLU A 88 -2.93 3.81 -8.85
CA GLU A 88 -3.93 4.32 -7.92
C GLU A 88 -5.03 3.30 -7.61
N SER A 89 -5.62 2.73 -8.67
CA SER A 89 -6.85 1.92 -8.62
C SER A 89 -6.69 0.54 -9.26
N GLY A 90 -5.51 0.22 -9.76
CA GLY A 90 -5.29 -0.86 -10.69
C GLY A 90 -4.29 -1.93 -10.25
N LEU A 91 -3.98 -2.83 -11.17
CA LEU A 91 -3.15 -4.01 -10.95
C LEU A 91 -1.75 -3.65 -10.43
N CYS A 92 -1.13 -2.57 -10.93
CA CYS A 92 0.18 -2.12 -10.42
C CYS A 92 0.10 -1.73 -8.94
N GLY A 93 -0.96 -1.06 -8.51
CA GLY A 93 -1.15 -0.66 -7.11
C GLY A 93 -1.39 -1.85 -6.18
N ILE A 94 -2.19 -2.81 -6.65
CA ILE A 94 -2.47 -4.05 -5.91
C ILE A 94 -1.20 -4.89 -5.78
N GLY A 95 -0.52 -5.16 -6.89
CA GLY A 95 0.73 -5.93 -6.90
C GLY A 95 1.84 -5.25 -6.09
N TRP A 96 1.94 -3.92 -6.14
CA TRP A 96 2.87 -3.17 -5.29
C TRP A 96 2.51 -3.31 -3.80
N GLY A 97 1.22 -3.29 -3.46
CA GLY A 97 0.74 -3.54 -2.10
C GLY A 97 1.13 -4.92 -1.58
N VAL A 98 1.00 -5.96 -2.41
CA VAL A 98 1.41 -7.33 -2.08
C VAL A 98 2.91 -7.42 -1.85
N GLU A 99 3.73 -6.84 -2.73
CA GLU A 99 5.18 -6.78 -2.53
C GLU A 99 5.56 -6.02 -1.26
N TYR A 100 4.89 -4.90 -0.98
CA TYR A 100 5.09 -4.16 0.25
C TYR A 100 4.85 -5.06 1.48
N LEU A 101 3.77 -5.84 1.49
CA LEU A 101 3.47 -6.76 2.58
C LEU A 101 4.54 -7.83 2.77
N LEU A 102 5.01 -8.43 1.67
CA LEU A 102 6.05 -9.46 1.70
C LEU A 102 7.39 -8.91 2.19
N LEU A 103 7.83 -7.76 1.67
CA LEU A 103 9.09 -7.12 2.06
C LEU A 103 9.14 -6.74 3.53
N HIS A 104 8.00 -6.34 4.10
CA HIS A 104 7.88 -6.00 5.52
C HIS A 104 7.59 -7.23 6.39
N GLY A 105 7.56 -8.44 5.82
CA GLY A 105 7.28 -9.69 6.53
C GLY A 105 5.91 -9.71 7.21
N PHE A 106 4.93 -8.99 6.66
CA PHE A 106 3.53 -9.08 7.10
C PHE A 106 2.88 -10.36 6.61
N VAL A 107 3.25 -10.80 5.40
CA VAL A 107 2.81 -12.06 4.82
C VAL A 107 4.03 -12.84 4.33
N LYS A 108 3.87 -14.14 4.13
CA LYS A 108 4.92 -15.03 3.57
C LYS A 108 4.43 -15.58 2.25
N GLY A 109 5.35 -15.70 1.30
CA GLY A 109 5.05 -16.27 -0.01
C GLY A 109 6.17 -15.99 -0.99
N ASN A 110 6.13 -16.67 -2.13
CA ASN A 110 6.95 -16.35 -3.28
C ASN A 110 6.19 -15.39 -4.18
N SER A 111 6.69 -14.17 -4.35
CA SER A 111 5.97 -13.18 -5.15
C SER A 111 6.02 -13.47 -6.65
N ASP A 112 6.95 -14.29 -7.15
CA ASP A 112 6.90 -14.77 -8.54
C ASP A 112 5.65 -15.61 -8.78
N ASP A 113 5.23 -16.43 -7.81
CA ASP A 113 4.03 -17.25 -7.93
C ASP A 113 2.77 -16.38 -7.81
N ILE A 114 2.73 -15.50 -6.80
CA ILE A 114 1.55 -14.70 -6.47
C ILE A 114 1.22 -13.65 -7.55
N LEU A 115 2.24 -13.03 -8.16
CA LEU A 115 2.05 -11.85 -9.03
C LEU A 115 2.27 -12.13 -10.51
N SER A 116 2.55 -13.38 -10.90
CA SER A 116 2.84 -13.74 -12.30
C SER A 116 1.74 -13.33 -13.28
N GLU A 117 0.45 -13.50 -12.94
CA GLU A 117 -0.65 -13.11 -13.80
C GLU A 117 -0.76 -11.59 -13.97
N ILE A 118 -0.51 -10.84 -12.89
CA ILE A 118 -0.45 -9.38 -12.92
C ILE A 118 0.73 -8.90 -13.77
N ASP A 119 1.91 -9.51 -13.60
CA ASP A 119 3.11 -9.20 -14.38
C ASP A 119 2.85 -9.38 -15.88
N ASN A 120 2.31 -10.54 -16.27
CA ASN A 120 1.97 -10.85 -17.66
C ASN A 120 0.96 -9.85 -18.22
N LYS A 121 -0.10 -9.55 -17.46
CA LYS A 121 -1.14 -8.64 -17.91
C LYS A 121 -0.64 -7.21 -18.14
N ILE A 122 0.26 -6.73 -17.27
CA ILE A 122 0.91 -5.43 -17.43
C ILE A 122 1.76 -5.39 -18.70
N MET A 123 2.53 -6.46 -18.98
CA MET A 123 3.33 -6.57 -20.20
C MET A 123 2.48 -6.59 -21.47
N GLU A 124 1.31 -7.25 -21.43
CA GLU A 124 0.39 -7.34 -22.57
C GLU A 124 -0.29 -5.98 -22.89
N GLU A 125 -0.74 -5.25 -21.87
CA GLU A 125 -1.52 -4.03 -22.10
C GLU A 125 -0.68 -2.76 -22.27
N LYS A 126 0.48 -2.68 -21.62
CA LYS A 126 1.23 -1.43 -21.54
C LYS A 126 2.43 -1.43 -22.47
N ASN A 127 2.26 -0.76 -23.60
CA ASN A 127 3.38 -0.35 -24.43
C ASN A 127 4.11 0.85 -23.81
N LEU A 128 5.27 0.59 -23.19
CA LEU A 128 6.04 1.59 -22.46
C LEU A 128 6.53 2.73 -23.37
N LEU A 129 6.94 2.40 -24.59
CA LEU A 129 7.48 3.38 -25.55
C LEU A 129 6.42 4.34 -26.13
N ARG A 130 5.13 3.99 -26.00
CA ARG A 130 4.00 4.79 -26.52
C ARG A 130 3.21 5.49 -25.42
N THR A 131 3.58 5.29 -24.16
CA THR A 131 2.88 5.91 -23.02
C THR A 131 3.21 7.40 -22.95
N THR A 132 2.18 8.24 -22.95
CA THR A 132 2.32 9.71 -22.85
C THR A 132 1.95 10.26 -21.48
N ASP A 133 1.24 9.48 -20.66
CA ASP A 133 0.94 9.82 -19.27
C ASP A 133 2.12 9.40 -18.39
N TRP A 134 2.78 10.39 -17.79
CA TRP A 134 3.91 10.19 -16.89
C TRP A 134 3.54 10.35 -15.41
N SER A 135 2.25 10.41 -15.08
CA SER A 135 1.81 10.51 -13.69
C SER A 135 2.07 9.22 -12.90
N VAL A 136 2.26 9.35 -11.59
CA VAL A 136 2.30 8.20 -10.67
C VAL A 136 0.97 7.44 -10.67
N ARG A 137 -0.16 8.15 -10.67
CA ARG A 137 -1.48 7.52 -10.46
C ARG A 137 -1.87 6.55 -11.56
N THR A 138 -1.73 6.98 -12.81
CA THR A 138 -2.29 6.26 -13.97
C THR A 138 -1.25 5.97 -15.05
N GLY A 139 -0.07 6.59 -14.96
CA GLY A 139 0.93 6.63 -16.00
C GLY A 139 2.20 5.84 -15.72
N MET A 140 3.23 6.19 -16.47
CA MET A 140 4.52 5.50 -16.55
C MET A 140 5.25 5.46 -15.20
N GLU A 141 5.21 6.53 -14.38
CA GLU A 141 5.91 6.54 -13.09
C GLU A 141 5.36 5.47 -12.14
N GLY A 142 4.04 5.31 -12.06
CA GLY A 142 3.42 4.28 -11.24
C GLY A 142 3.72 2.86 -11.71
N ILE A 143 3.73 2.65 -13.02
CA ILE A 143 4.16 1.39 -13.63
C ILE A 143 5.64 1.11 -13.29
N SER A 144 6.50 2.14 -13.37
CA SER A 144 7.90 2.03 -12.96
C SER A 144 8.07 1.68 -11.48
N TYR A 145 7.23 2.20 -10.59
CA TYR A 145 7.26 1.83 -9.16
C TYR A 145 6.97 0.34 -8.96
N TYR A 146 5.99 -0.20 -9.67
CA TYR A 146 5.68 -1.62 -9.65
C TYR A 146 6.81 -2.48 -10.23
N ILE A 147 7.32 -2.14 -11.42
CA ILE A 147 8.43 -2.88 -12.05
C ILE A 147 9.65 -2.88 -11.13
N ASN A 148 9.98 -1.74 -10.53
CA ASN A 148 11.14 -1.60 -9.67
C ASN A 148 11.02 -2.41 -8.37
N ILE A 149 9.86 -2.39 -7.70
CA ILE A 149 9.71 -3.19 -6.46
C ILE A 149 9.80 -4.68 -6.78
N ARG A 150 9.20 -5.14 -7.89
CA ARG A 150 9.31 -6.53 -8.36
C ARG A 150 10.77 -6.90 -8.66
N LEU A 151 11.52 -6.07 -9.37
CA LEU A 151 12.91 -6.38 -9.71
C LEU A 151 13.85 -6.46 -8.50
N ASN A 152 13.58 -5.70 -7.45
CA ASN A 152 14.45 -5.61 -6.27
C ASN A 152 13.93 -6.42 -5.07
N SER A 153 12.81 -7.14 -5.22
CA SER A 153 12.20 -7.87 -4.10
C SER A 153 13.03 -9.08 -3.67
N SER A 154 13.26 -9.21 -2.36
CA SER A 154 13.89 -10.37 -1.74
C SER A 154 12.95 -11.58 -1.63
N SER A 155 11.66 -11.39 -1.89
CA SER A 155 10.59 -12.39 -1.79
C SER A 155 10.43 -13.22 -3.08
N ARG A 156 11.32 -13.03 -4.05
CA ARG A 156 11.32 -13.69 -5.36
C ARG A 156 12.36 -14.79 -5.46
N ASN A 157 12.23 -15.63 -6.49
CA ASN A 157 13.29 -16.50 -6.90
C ASN A 157 14.41 -15.69 -7.57
N ARG A 158 15.63 -15.77 -7.03
CA ARG A 158 16.79 -15.01 -7.52
C ARG A 158 17.28 -15.43 -8.91
N ASN A 159 16.83 -16.59 -9.39
CA ASN A 159 17.24 -17.15 -10.69
C ASN A 159 16.27 -16.81 -11.83
N THR A 160 15.17 -16.11 -11.54
CA THR A 160 14.14 -15.75 -12.52
C THR A 160 14.00 -14.23 -12.60
N LEU A 161 13.34 -13.77 -13.66
CA LEU A 161 12.90 -12.38 -13.80
C LEU A 161 11.38 -12.36 -13.92
N PRO A 162 10.69 -11.34 -13.36
CA PRO A 162 9.24 -11.27 -13.39
C PRO A 162 8.71 -10.75 -14.73
N PHE A 163 9.59 -10.14 -15.53
CA PHE A 163 9.26 -9.57 -16.84
C PHE A 163 10.24 -10.09 -17.89
N ASP A 164 9.78 -10.18 -19.13
CA ASP A 164 10.63 -10.61 -20.24
C ASP A 164 11.73 -9.59 -20.58
N GLU A 165 12.77 -10.06 -21.28
CA GLU A 165 13.94 -9.25 -21.61
C GLU A 165 13.59 -8.02 -22.45
N LYS A 166 12.63 -8.15 -23.38
CA LYS A 166 12.21 -7.05 -24.26
C LYS A 166 11.52 -5.96 -23.46
N TYR A 167 10.59 -6.33 -22.59
CA TYR A 167 9.86 -5.40 -21.74
C TYR A 167 10.80 -4.66 -20.78
N LEU A 168 11.75 -5.38 -20.19
CA LEU A 168 12.78 -4.76 -19.34
C LEU A 168 13.71 -3.82 -20.10
N HIS A 169 14.04 -4.15 -21.36
CA HIS A 169 14.80 -3.25 -22.22
C HIS A 169 14.03 -1.96 -22.53
N GLU A 170 12.75 -2.06 -22.90
CA GLU A 170 11.88 -0.90 -23.12
C GLU A 170 11.75 -0.04 -21.86
N TRP A 171 11.55 -0.67 -20.70
CA TRP A 171 11.50 0.00 -19.41
C TRP A 171 12.80 0.79 -19.12
N LYS A 172 13.97 0.17 -19.32
CA LYS A 172 15.27 0.85 -19.15
C LYS A 172 15.44 2.04 -20.09
N LEU A 173 14.86 2.00 -21.29
CA LEU A 173 14.93 3.13 -22.23
C LEU A 173 14.13 4.34 -21.75
N VAL A 174 12.93 4.10 -21.20
CA VAL A 174 12.03 5.18 -20.73
C VAL A 174 12.38 5.67 -19.33
N ASN A 175 12.98 4.82 -18.49
CA ASN A 175 13.24 5.09 -17.08
C ASN A 175 14.61 5.74 -16.80
N LYS A 176 15.38 6.16 -17.82
CA LYS A 176 16.77 6.64 -17.68
C LYS A 176 16.98 7.79 -16.70
N ASN A 177 15.95 8.61 -16.48
CA ASN A 177 16.02 9.81 -15.64
C ASN A 177 15.05 9.78 -14.45
N ILE A 178 14.38 8.64 -14.19
CA ILE A 178 13.43 8.54 -13.09
C ILE A 178 14.16 8.04 -11.85
N ILE A 179 14.16 8.87 -10.80
CA ILE A 179 14.57 8.45 -9.47
C ILE A 179 13.36 7.77 -8.83
N ILE A 180 13.43 6.46 -8.68
CA ILE A 180 12.36 5.68 -8.03
C ILE A 180 12.56 5.73 -6.51
N PRO A 181 11.61 6.28 -5.73
CA PRO A 181 11.72 6.30 -4.28
C PRO A 181 11.64 4.87 -3.71
N ASN A 182 12.13 4.69 -2.49
CA ASN A 182 11.92 3.42 -1.80
C ASN A 182 10.43 3.22 -1.43
N GLU A 183 10.06 1.99 -1.10
CA GLU A 183 8.69 1.59 -0.84
C GLU A 183 8.03 2.37 0.31
N ASN A 184 8.80 2.76 1.33
CA ASN A 184 8.29 3.59 2.43
C ASN A 184 8.04 5.04 1.99
N GLN A 185 8.90 5.61 1.16
CA GLN A 185 8.69 6.93 0.56
C GLN A 185 7.47 6.94 -0.38
N ILE A 186 7.28 5.87 -1.16
CA ILE A 186 6.10 5.68 -2.00
C ILE A 186 4.85 5.59 -1.12
N LEU A 187 4.85 4.77 -0.06
CA LEU A 187 3.69 4.68 0.85
C LEU A 187 3.30 6.05 1.41
N LEU A 188 4.28 6.83 1.89
CA LEU A 188 4.03 8.16 2.43
C LEU A 188 3.50 9.14 1.36
N SER A 189 3.94 9.02 0.10
CA SER A 189 3.43 9.85 -0.98
C SER A 189 1.98 9.48 -1.36
N VAL A 190 1.62 8.20 -1.31
CA VAL A 190 0.25 7.71 -1.52
C VAL A 190 -0.71 8.21 -0.44
N ILE A 191 -0.28 8.17 0.84
CA ILE A 191 -1.08 8.69 1.95
C ILE A 191 -1.41 10.17 1.74
N GLY A 192 -0.46 10.93 1.20
CA GLY A 192 -0.63 12.34 0.91
C GLY A 192 -0.81 13.18 2.18
N THR A 193 -1.82 14.05 2.18
CA THR A 193 -2.08 14.95 3.30
C THR A 193 -3.01 14.32 4.35
N LEU A 194 -3.02 14.88 5.56
CA LEU A 194 -3.94 14.39 6.59
C LEU A 194 -5.39 14.74 6.18
N PRO A 195 -6.37 13.84 6.42
CA PRO A 195 -7.78 14.14 6.23
C PRO A 195 -8.20 15.43 6.96
N GLN A 196 -9.09 16.19 6.32
CA GLN A 196 -9.67 17.41 6.88
C GLN A 196 -10.96 17.10 7.65
N GLY A 197 -11.24 17.92 8.66
CA GLY A 197 -12.46 17.82 9.47
C GLY A 197 -12.28 17.02 10.76
N VAL A 198 -13.15 17.29 11.75
CA VAL A 198 -13.02 16.75 13.11
C VAL A 198 -13.71 15.38 13.26
N ASN A 199 -14.63 15.05 12.35
CA ASN A 199 -15.42 13.83 12.42
C ASN A 199 -14.82 12.72 11.56
N ILE A 200 -14.27 11.70 12.21
CA ILE A 200 -13.66 10.53 11.56
C ILE A 200 -14.66 9.81 10.63
N THR A 201 -15.94 9.81 10.96
CA THR A 201 -16.96 9.09 10.16
C THR A 201 -17.22 9.72 8.79
N SER A 202 -16.76 10.95 8.55
CA SER A 202 -16.85 11.59 7.23
C SER A 202 -15.56 11.49 6.42
N TRP A 203 -14.52 10.85 6.96
CA TRP A 203 -13.25 10.69 6.27
C TRP A 203 -13.32 9.56 5.24
N LYS A 204 -12.53 9.66 4.17
CA LYS A 204 -12.34 8.55 3.23
C LYS A 204 -11.71 7.37 3.96
N LEU A 205 -11.97 6.14 3.52
CA LEU A 205 -11.47 4.95 4.20
C LEU A 205 -10.01 4.62 3.86
N GLY A 206 -9.63 4.73 2.57
CA GLY A 206 -8.33 4.32 2.04
C GLY A 206 -7.12 5.12 2.51
N LEU A 207 -6.00 4.95 1.82
CA LEU A 207 -4.72 5.59 2.15
C LEU A 207 -4.77 7.10 1.92
N GLU A 208 -5.11 7.51 0.70
CA GLU A 208 -5.00 8.91 0.34
C GLU A 208 -6.04 9.75 1.09
N ASN A 209 -5.55 10.70 1.89
CA ASN A 209 -6.36 11.65 2.64
C ASN A 209 -7.49 10.95 3.43
N GLY A 210 -7.23 9.72 3.87
CA GLY A 210 -8.20 8.82 4.49
C GLY A 210 -7.75 8.25 5.83
N CYS A 211 -8.66 7.50 6.46
CA CYS A 211 -8.48 6.89 7.78
C CYS A 211 -7.29 5.95 7.83
N ALA A 212 -7.16 5.04 6.84
CA ALA A 212 -6.08 4.06 6.79
C ALA A 212 -4.72 4.75 6.68
N GLY A 213 -4.58 5.70 5.76
CA GLY A 213 -3.32 6.40 5.57
C GLY A 213 -2.95 7.29 6.76
N TYR A 214 -3.92 8.02 7.32
CA TYR A 214 -3.71 8.78 8.55
C TYR A 214 -3.18 7.89 9.67
N ALA A 215 -3.82 6.74 9.91
CA ALA A 215 -3.43 5.81 10.96
C ALA A 215 -2.02 5.24 10.74
N ILE A 216 -1.69 4.82 9.51
CA ILE A 216 -0.34 4.34 9.16
C ILE A 216 0.71 5.42 9.45
N LYS A 217 0.49 6.65 8.97
CA LYS A 217 1.42 7.77 9.16
C LYS A 217 1.70 8.01 10.66
N TRP A 218 0.66 7.92 11.49
CA TRP A 218 0.80 7.97 12.94
C TRP A 218 1.60 6.81 13.53
N MET A 219 1.42 5.58 13.05
CA MET A 219 2.14 4.41 13.54
C MET A 219 3.62 4.46 13.16
N LEU A 220 3.95 4.97 11.97
CA LEU A 220 5.33 5.14 11.49
C LEU A 220 6.07 6.34 12.10
N GLY A 221 5.35 7.26 12.76
CA GLY A 221 5.97 8.41 13.44
C GLY A 221 6.42 9.53 12.49
N THR A 222 5.79 9.64 11.33
CA THR A 222 6.14 10.57 10.22
C THR A 222 5.05 11.61 9.96
#